data_AF-A0A350QCW8-F1
#
_entry.id   AF-A0A350QCW8-F1
#
_cell.length_a   1.000
_cell.length_b   1.000
_cell.length_c   1.000
_cell.angle_alpha   90.00
_cell.angle_beta   90.00
_cell.angle_gamma   90.00
#
_symmetry.space_group_name_H-M   'P 1'
#
loop_
_entity.id
_entity.type
_entity.pdbx_description
1 polymer ?
#
loop_
_entity_poly.entity_id
_entity_poly.type
_entity_poly.pdbx_seq_one_letter_code
_entity_poly.pdbx_strand_id
1 'polypeptide(L)'
;AVIGTKPNVRLLVCGEFSQAANALDMKQVNGGMLLQDRDQAKITADDLKVVTKRQPTEQELTDLLFCWKVAKFVKSNAIVYVKDSMTIGVGAGQMSRVYSAKIAGIKAADENLEVKGSVMASDAFFPFR
;
A
#
# COMPACT_ATOMS: atom_id res chain seq x y z
N ALA A 1 21.48 11.00 22.02
CA ALA A 1 22.15 12.28 21.70
C ALA A 1 21.57 12.94 20.43
N VAL A 2 21.59 12.29 19.26
CA VAL A 2 21.20 12.92 17.97
C VAL A 2 19.75 13.42 17.89
N ILE A 3 18.80 12.65 18.42
CA ILE A 3 17.36 12.96 18.30
C ILE A 3 16.89 13.98 19.36
N GLY A 4 17.65 14.11 20.46
CA GLY A 4 17.29 14.94 21.62
C GLY A 4 17.34 16.44 21.37
N THR A 5 17.92 16.88 20.25
CA THR A 5 17.97 18.29 19.84
C THR A 5 16.67 18.78 19.19
N LYS A 6 15.76 17.87 18.80
CA LYS A 6 14.49 18.22 18.14
C LYS A 6 13.33 18.12 19.14
N PRO A 7 12.77 19.25 19.63
CA PRO A 7 11.84 19.25 20.76
C PRO A 7 10.51 18.53 20.48
N ASN A 8 10.12 18.39 19.20
CA ASN A 8 8.85 17.79 18.80
C ASN A 8 8.96 16.32 18.38
N VAL A 9 10.17 15.73 18.32
CA VAL A 9 10.34 14.35 17.89
C VAL A 9 10.00 13.40 19.04
N ARG A 10 9.03 12.51 18.82
CA ARG A 10 8.64 11.46 19.75
C ARG A 10 9.39 10.18 19.40
N LEU A 11 10.32 9.77 20.27
CA LEU A 11 10.99 8.48 20.16
C LEU A 11 10.24 7.46 21.03
N LEU A 12 9.75 6.38 20.41
CA LEU A 12 9.03 5.31 21.09
C LEU A 12 9.83 4.00 21.00
N VAL A 13 9.94 3.28 22.10
CA VAL A 13 10.53 1.93 22.15
C VAL A 13 9.39 0.94 22.38
N CYS A 14 9.13 0.10 21.38
CA CYS A 14 7.96 -0.80 21.37
C CYS A 14 8.28 -2.24 21.80
N GLY A 15 9.52 -2.53 22.22
CA GLY A 15 9.95 -3.89 22.52
C GLY A 15 10.07 -4.78 21.27
N GLU A 16 10.01 -6.09 21.47
CA GLU A 16 10.03 -7.06 20.38
C GLU A 16 8.64 -7.25 19.76
N PHE A 17 8.56 -7.28 18.44
CA PHE A 17 7.31 -7.56 17.74
C PHE A 17 7.05 -9.08 17.70
N SER A 18 5.96 -9.52 18.33
CA SER A 18 5.49 -10.90 18.20
C SER A 18 4.82 -11.15 16.85
N GLN A 19 4.67 -12.41 16.46
CA GLN A 19 3.82 -12.75 15.31
C GLN A 19 2.39 -12.23 15.52
N ALA A 20 1.77 -11.78 14.42
CA ALA A 20 0.39 -11.33 14.41
C ALA A 20 -0.52 -12.49 14.83
N ALA A 21 -1.11 -12.41 16.01
CA ALA A 21 -2.13 -13.35 16.45
C ALA A 21 -3.47 -13.06 15.76
N ASN A 22 -4.32 -14.08 15.60
CA ASN A 22 -5.71 -13.88 15.21
C ASN A 22 -6.33 -12.88 16.19
N ALA A 23 -6.84 -11.79 15.66
CA ALA A 23 -7.37 -10.69 16.44
C ALA A 23 -8.58 -10.09 15.73
N LEU A 24 -9.54 -9.63 16.52
CA LEU A 24 -10.68 -8.88 16.02
C LEU A 24 -10.27 -7.44 15.74
N ASP A 25 -10.76 -6.90 14.62
CA ASP A 25 -10.80 -5.48 14.31
C ASP A 25 -12.18 -4.94 14.68
N MET A 26 -12.19 -3.79 15.36
CA MET A 26 -13.39 -3.20 15.93
C MET A 26 -13.60 -1.81 15.34
N LYS A 27 -14.80 -1.55 14.80
CA LYS A 27 -15.17 -0.23 14.29
C LYS A 27 -16.42 0.28 14.98
N GLN A 28 -16.28 1.40 15.68
CA GLN A 28 -17.41 2.07 16.32
C GLN A 28 -18.30 2.75 15.27
N VAL A 29 -19.61 2.64 15.48
CA VAL A 29 -20.65 3.30 14.67
C VAL A 29 -21.71 3.87 15.60
N ASN A 30 -22.55 4.79 15.10
CA ASN A 30 -23.63 5.33 15.92
C ASN A 30 -24.55 4.18 16.40
N GLY A 31 -24.71 4.07 17.71
CA GLY A 31 -25.56 3.04 18.33
C GLY A 31 -24.89 1.67 18.53
N GLY A 32 -23.59 1.49 18.24
CA GLY A 32 -22.92 0.22 18.51
C GLY A 32 -21.52 0.07 17.95
N MET A 33 -21.16 -1.18 17.65
CA MET A 33 -19.83 -1.56 17.16
C MET A 33 -19.91 -2.71 16.16
N LEU A 34 -19.09 -2.63 15.12
CA LEU A 34 -18.85 -3.71 14.16
C LEU A 34 -17.59 -4.48 14.57
N LEU A 35 -17.67 -5.80 14.52
CA LEU A 35 -16.56 -6.72 14.78
C LEU A 35 -16.28 -7.53 13.51
N GLN A 36 -15.01 -7.64 13.15
CA GLN A 36 -14.56 -8.45 12.03
C GLN A 36 -13.19 -9.07 12.35
N ASP A 37 -12.82 -10.14 11.65
CA ASP A 37 -11.44 -10.63 11.71
C ASP A 37 -10.49 -9.60 11.09
N ARG A 38 -9.30 -9.44 11.69
CA ARG A 38 -8.27 -8.59 11.11
C ARG A 38 -7.79 -9.20 9.78
N ASP A 39 -7.67 -8.39 8.75
CA ASP A 39 -7.11 -8.84 7.47
C ASP A 39 -5.61 -9.18 7.63
N GLN A 40 -5.31 -10.46 7.74
CA GLN A 40 -3.94 -11.01 7.81
C GLN A 40 -3.47 -11.66 6.51
N ALA A 41 -4.27 -11.60 5.44
CA ALA A 41 -3.93 -12.23 4.17
C ALA A 41 -2.57 -11.71 3.64
N LYS A 42 -1.72 -12.65 3.21
CA LYS A 42 -0.43 -12.38 2.58
C LYS A 42 -0.45 -13.08 1.22
N ILE A 43 -0.12 -12.32 0.18
CA ILE A 43 0.03 -12.85 -1.17
C ILE A 43 1.51 -13.17 -1.40
N THR A 44 1.75 -14.35 -1.96
CA THR A 44 3.05 -14.86 -2.39
C THR A 44 3.09 -14.94 -3.91
N ALA A 45 4.27 -15.23 -4.48
CA ALA A 45 4.41 -15.38 -5.92
C ALA A 45 3.53 -16.51 -6.49
N ASP A 46 3.31 -17.58 -5.71
CA ASP A 46 2.54 -18.75 -6.13
C ASP A 46 1.03 -18.47 -6.24
N ASP A 47 0.56 -17.41 -5.58
CA ASP A 47 -0.83 -16.96 -5.65
C ASP A 47 -1.11 -16.11 -6.90
N LEU A 48 -0.06 -15.69 -7.63
CA LEU A 48 -0.19 -14.75 -8.73
C LEU A 48 -0.55 -15.46 -10.05
N LYS A 49 -1.49 -14.85 -10.78
CA LYS A 49 -1.84 -15.26 -12.14
C LYS A 49 -1.49 -14.16 -13.12
N VAL A 50 -0.54 -14.43 -14.03
CA VAL A 50 -0.21 -13.51 -15.13
C VAL A 50 -1.28 -13.61 -16.22
N VAL A 51 -2.02 -12.53 -16.42
CA VAL A 51 -3.15 -12.46 -17.39
C VAL A 51 -2.79 -11.71 -18.68
N THR A 52 -1.54 -11.28 -18.83
CA THR A 52 -1.03 -10.52 -19.97
C THR A 52 -0.10 -11.36 -20.85
N LYS A 53 0.08 -10.97 -22.12
CA LYS A 53 1.06 -11.61 -23.02
C LYS A 53 2.51 -11.44 -22.54
N ARG A 54 2.84 -10.25 -22.05
CA ARG A 54 4.15 -9.94 -21.47
C ARG A 54 4.24 -10.54 -20.07
N GLN A 55 5.32 -11.26 -19.80
CA GLN A 55 5.66 -11.74 -18.46
C GLN A 55 6.40 -10.63 -17.69
N PRO A 56 6.14 -10.48 -16.38
CA PRO A 56 6.96 -9.61 -15.54
C PRO A 56 8.37 -10.19 -15.41
N THR A 57 9.36 -9.31 -15.31
CA THR A 57 10.72 -9.68 -14.89
C THR A 57 10.74 -10.03 -13.40
N GLU A 58 11.80 -10.68 -12.92
CA GLU A 58 11.97 -11.01 -11.50
C GLU A 58 11.94 -9.76 -10.61
N GLN A 59 12.55 -8.66 -11.08
CA GLN A 59 12.52 -7.37 -10.37
C GLN A 59 11.10 -6.80 -10.29
N GLU A 60 10.37 -6.81 -11.41
CA GLU A 60 8.97 -6.36 -11.42
C GLU A 60 8.08 -7.25 -10.54
N LEU A 61 8.33 -8.55 -10.47
CA LEU A 61 7.58 -9.46 -9.59
C LEU A 61 7.82 -9.13 -8.11
N THR A 62 9.08 -8.88 -7.74
CA THR A 62 9.46 -8.43 -6.40
C THR A 62 8.78 -7.11 -6.04
N ASP A 63 8.84 -6.14 -6.96
CA ASP A 63 8.20 -4.85 -6.79
C ASP A 63 6.67 -4.97 -6.73
N LEU A 64 6.05 -5.87 -7.49
CA LEU A 64 4.60 -6.11 -7.46
C LEU A 64 4.15 -6.66 -6.10
N LEU A 65 4.90 -7.61 -5.53
CA LEU A 65 4.63 -8.15 -4.20
C LEU A 65 4.78 -7.07 -3.11
N PHE A 66 5.79 -6.20 -3.23
CA PHE A 66 5.96 -5.06 -2.34
C PHE A 66 4.82 -4.04 -2.52
N CYS A 67 4.49 -3.69 -3.76
CA CYS A 67 3.43 -2.76 -4.11
C CYS A 67 2.07 -3.20 -3.57
N TRP A 68 1.75 -4.50 -3.70
CA TRP A 68 0.54 -5.08 -3.13
C TRP A 68 0.49 -5.00 -1.60
N LYS A 69 1.61 -5.32 -0.92
CA LYS A 69 1.71 -5.20 0.54
C LYS A 69 1.45 -3.77 0.99
N VAL A 70 1.98 -2.77 0.29
CA VAL A 70 1.72 -1.36 0.59
C VAL A 70 0.25 -1.02 0.36
N ALA A 71 -0.32 -1.39 -0.80
CA ALA A 71 -1.70 -1.07 -1.17
C ALA A 71 -2.72 -1.56 -0.13
N LYS A 72 -2.50 -2.74 0.47
CA LYS A 72 -3.33 -3.29 1.56
C LYS A 72 -3.52 -2.33 2.75
N PHE A 73 -2.52 -1.51 3.07
CA PHE A 73 -2.58 -0.57 4.20
C PHE A 73 -3.01 0.83 3.81
N VAL A 74 -3.12 1.13 2.52
CA VAL A 74 -3.59 2.42 2.01
C VAL A 74 -5.12 2.44 2.01
N LYS A 75 -5.72 3.56 2.44
CA LYS A 75 -7.18 3.69 2.48
C LYS A 75 -7.79 3.68 1.08
N SER A 76 -8.80 2.85 0.89
CA SER A 76 -9.54 2.71 -0.37
C SER A 76 -10.21 4.00 -0.84
N ASN A 77 -10.31 4.27 -2.14
CA ASN A 77 -9.73 3.49 -3.24
C ASN A 77 -8.23 3.81 -3.42
N ALA A 78 -7.38 2.79 -3.35
CA ALA A 78 -5.93 2.97 -3.34
C ALA A 78 -5.29 2.67 -4.70
N ILE A 79 -4.35 3.52 -5.13
CA ILE A 79 -3.43 3.28 -6.24
C ILE A 79 -2.01 3.56 -5.75
N VAL A 80 -1.13 2.59 -5.90
CA VAL A 80 0.26 2.65 -5.46
C VAL A 80 1.17 2.39 -6.65
N TYR A 81 2.17 3.24 -6.86
CA TYR A 81 3.26 3.02 -7.81
C TYR A 81 4.54 2.67 -7.05
N VAL A 82 5.27 1.67 -7.53
CA VAL A 82 6.54 1.21 -6.93
C VAL A 82 7.57 0.99 -8.01
N LYS A 83 8.83 1.33 -7.71
CA LYS A 83 9.99 0.97 -8.52
C LYS A 83 11.18 0.74 -7.61
N ASP A 84 11.96 -0.30 -7.86
CA ASP A 84 13.17 -0.63 -7.11
C ASP A 84 12.88 -0.74 -5.59
N SER A 85 11.77 -1.40 -5.25
CA SER A 85 11.26 -1.56 -3.87
C SER A 85 11.01 -0.25 -3.11
N MET A 86 10.84 0.87 -3.82
CA MET A 86 10.48 2.17 -3.27
C MET A 86 9.11 2.61 -3.78
N THR A 87 8.28 3.17 -2.90
CA THR A 87 7.02 3.80 -3.31
C THR A 87 7.30 5.11 -4.06
N ILE A 88 6.86 5.19 -5.31
CA ILE A 88 7.01 6.37 -6.16
C ILE A 88 5.86 7.34 -5.98
N GLY A 89 4.64 6.82 -5.85
CA GLY A 89 3.44 7.64 -5.69
C GLY A 89 2.31 6.86 -5.06
N VAL A 90 1.57 7.51 -4.17
CA VAL A 90 0.44 6.90 -3.45
C VAL A 90 -0.79 7.80 -3.54
N GLY A 91 -1.85 7.27 -4.13
CA GLY A 91 -3.17 7.86 -4.21
C GLY A 91 -4.13 7.08 -3.32
N ALA A 92 -4.80 7.77 -2.40
CA ALA A 92 -5.63 7.15 -1.37
C ALA A 92 -6.93 7.92 -1.17
N GLY A 93 -7.97 7.21 -0.73
CA GLY A 93 -9.19 7.84 -0.19
C GLY A 93 -10.09 8.55 -1.19
N GLN A 94 -9.88 8.38 -2.50
CA GLN A 94 -10.75 9.00 -3.50
C GLN A 94 -11.95 8.12 -3.85
N MET A 95 -13.06 8.76 -4.20
CA MET A 95 -14.27 8.08 -4.69
C MET A 95 -14.01 7.33 -6.01
N SER A 96 -13.05 7.78 -6.81
CA SER A 96 -12.70 7.17 -8.10
C SER A 96 -11.23 6.79 -8.15
N ARG A 97 -10.97 5.54 -8.56
CA ARG A 97 -9.61 5.00 -8.78
C ARG A 97 -8.83 5.80 -9.82
N VAL A 98 -9.50 6.36 -10.82
CA VAL A 98 -8.87 7.23 -11.82
C VAL A 98 -8.28 8.48 -11.15
N TYR A 99 -8.99 9.07 -10.19
CA TYR A 99 -8.47 10.19 -9.43
C TYR A 99 -7.35 9.77 -8.47
N SER A 100 -7.44 8.62 -7.82
CA SER A 100 -6.32 8.07 -7.03
C SER A 100 -5.07 7.93 -7.88
N ALA A 101 -5.17 7.39 -9.10
CA ALA A 101 -4.04 7.26 -10.01
C ALA A 101 -3.45 8.61 -10.43
N LYS A 102 -4.29 9.61 -10.70
CA LYS A 102 -3.85 10.99 -11.00
C LYS A 102 -3.11 11.62 -9.82
N ILE A 103 -3.65 11.53 -8.61
CA ILE A 103 -3.03 12.09 -7.39
C ILE A 103 -1.68 11.41 -7.12
N ALA A 104 -1.62 10.09 -7.26
CA ALA A 104 -0.36 9.35 -7.10
C ALA A 104 0.70 9.84 -8.10
N GLY A 105 0.32 10.11 -9.35
CA GLY A 105 1.22 10.67 -10.35
C GLY A 105 1.65 12.12 -10.09
N ILE A 106 0.73 12.98 -9.65
CA ILE A 106 1.03 14.37 -9.29
C ILE A 106 2.03 14.41 -8.14
N LYS A 107 1.80 13.65 -7.06
CA LYS A 107 2.72 13.60 -5.91
C LYS A 107 4.11 13.09 -6.28
N ALA A 108 4.19 12.12 -7.18
CA ALA A 108 5.48 11.65 -7.69
C ALA A 108 6.21 12.79 -8.42
N ALA A 109 5.51 13.54 -9.28
CA ALA A 109 6.08 14.67 -10.01
C ALA A 109 6.52 15.82 -9.08
N ASP A 110 5.73 16.14 -8.06
CA ASP A 110 6.06 17.18 -7.06
C ASP A 110 7.38 16.87 -6.34
N GLU A 111 7.69 15.60 -6.14
CA GLU A 111 8.93 15.11 -5.51
C GLU A 111 10.03 14.76 -6.54
N ASN A 112 9.87 15.13 -7.81
CA ASN A 112 10.78 14.83 -8.92
C ASN A 112 11.04 13.33 -9.13
N LEU A 113 10.05 12.48 -8.86
CA LEU A 113 10.09 11.03 -9.08
C LEU A 113 9.38 10.65 -10.38
N GLU A 114 9.95 9.68 -11.10
CA GLU A 114 9.39 9.21 -12.37
C GLU A 114 8.48 7.98 -12.17
N VAL A 115 7.21 8.10 -12.57
CA VAL A 115 6.24 6.97 -12.57
C VAL A 115 6.51 5.98 -13.70
N LYS A 116 7.10 6.42 -14.81
CA LYS A 116 7.37 5.55 -15.95
C LYS A 116 8.35 4.43 -15.57
N GLY A 117 7.98 3.20 -15.93
CA GLY A 117 8.75 2.01 -15.57
C GLY A 117 8.49 1.50 -14.14
N SER A 118 7.56 2.12 -13.39
CA SER A 118 7.06 1.56 -12.14
C SER A 118 6.03 0.45 -12.37
N VAL A 119 5.89 -0.43 -11.40
CA VAL A 119 4.74 -1.33 -11.27
C VAL A 119 3.62 -0.62 -10.50
N MET A 120 2.39 -1.10 -10.63
CA MET A 120 1.23 -0.51 -9.96
C MET A 120 0.35 -1.59 -9.30
N ALA A 121 -0.16 -1.29 -8.10
CA ALA A 121 -1.18 -2.06 -7.42
C ALA A 121 -2.41 -1.20 -7.12
N SER A 122 -3.58 -1.84 -7.20
CA SER A 122 -4.88 -1.32 -6.79
C SER A 122 -5.47 -2.26 -5.75
N ASP A 123 -6.05 -1.71 -4.68
CA ASP A 123 -6.66 -2.48 -3.59
C ASP A 123 -7.93 -3.24 -4.01
N ALA A 124 -8.55 -2.89 -5.14
CA ALA A 124 -9.59 -3.70 -5.77
C ALA A 124 -9.51 -3.65 -7.29
N PHE A 125 -10.36 -4.43 -7.94
CA PHE A 125 -10.38 -4.59 -9.40
C PHE A 125 -10.69 -3.26 -10.13
N PHE A 126 -10.20 -3.16 -11.38
CA PHE A 126 -10.56 -2.09 -12.29
C PHE A 126 -11.84 -2.46 -13.05
N PRO A 127 -12.92 -1.66 -12.94
CA PRO A 127 -14.19 -1.97 -13.61
C PRO A 127 -14.18 -1.69 -15.12
N PHE A 128 -13.23 -0.88 -15.61
CA PHE A 128 -13.14 -0.43 -17.00
C PHE A 128 -11.69 -0.46 -17.48
N ARG A 129 -11.51 -0.43 -18.81
CA ARG A 129 -10.19 -0.29 -19.46
C ARG A 129 -9.83 1.18 -19.63
#